data_AF-A0A0D7E0F7-F1
#
_entry.id   AF-A0A0D7E0F7-F1
#
_cell.length_a   1.000
_cell.length_b   1.000
_cell.length_c   1.000
_cell.angle_alpha   90.00
_cell.angle_beta   90.00
_cell.angle_gamma   90.00
#
_symmetry.space_group_name_H-M   'P 1'
#
loop_
_entity.id
_entity.type
_entity.pdbx_description
1 polymer ?
#
loop_
_entity_poly.entity_id
_entity_poly.type
_entity_poly.pdbx_seq_one_letter_code
_entity_poly.pdbx_strand_id
1 'polypeptide(L)'
;MDSDMFSGKTPATLDEIRTRVHYALQRHPLCRNVQFEIVSTPRTRRGGNWTISIQRVAPNALWEASEIVADIQDAYELAVAA
;
A
#
# COMPACT_ATOMS: atom_id res chain seq x y z
N MET A 1 -15.83 17.90 17.76
CA MET A 1 -16.34 16.51 17.70
C MET A 1 -15.51 15.82 16.64
N ASP A 2 -14.39 15.24 17.05
CA ASP A 2 -13.26 14.97 16.17
C ASP A 2 -13.08 13.46 16.00
N SER A 3 -13.50 12.98 14.82
CA SER A 3 -12.82 11.94 14.01
C SER A 3 -12.54 10.55 14.59
N ASP A 4 -13.23 10.09 15.63
CA ASP A 4 -13.16 8.68 16.07
C ASP A 4 -14.20 7.82 15.32
N MET A 5 -14.00 7.65 14.02
CA MET A 5 -14.78 6.71 13.20
C MET A 5 -13.90 6.03 12.14
N PHE A 6 -12.59 5.95 12.37
CA PHE A 6 -11.70 5.12 11.58
C PHE A 6 -11.78 3.71 12.12
N SER A 7 -12.68 2.93 11.53
CA SER A 7 -12.74 1.49 11.66
C SER A 7 -11.36 0.88 11.31
N GLY A 8 -10.53 0.63 12.31
CA GLY A 8 -9.60 -0.51 12.42
C GLY A 8 -8.57 -0.73 11.31
N LYS A 9 -7.97 0.30 10.70
CA LYS A 9 -6.79 0.07 9.86
C LYS A 9 -5.59 -0.26 10.74
N THR A 10 -4.82 -1.27 10.36
CA THR A 10 -3.65 -1.64 11.14
C THR A 10 -2.54 -0.63 10.86
N PRO A 11 -2.02 0.09 11.88
CA PRO A 11 -0.89 0.99 11.68
C PRO A 11 0.35 0.17 11.35
N ALA A 12 0.91 0.38 10.16
CA ALA A 12 2.09 -0.30 9.67
C ALA A 12 3.13 0.71 9.15
N THR A 13 4.41 0.37 9.27
CA THR A 13 5.48 1.18 8.71
C THR A 13 5.56 1.03 7.18
N LEU A 14 6.21 1.98 6.50
CA LEU A 14 6.46 1.88 5.04
C LEU A 14 7.11 0.55 4.64
N ASP A 15 8.04 0.05 5.45
CA ASP A 15 8.76 -1.19 5.19
C ASP A 15 7.86 -2.43 5.33
N GLU A 16 7.00 -2.46 6.35
CA GLU A 16 6.00 -3.51 6.51
C GLU A 16 5.00 -3.53 5.36
N ILE A 17 4.49 -2.36 4.99
CA ILE A 17 3.58 -2.21 3.86
C ILE A 17 4.27 -2.70 2.57
N ARG A 18 5.53 -2.30 2.35
CA ARG A 18 6.32 -2.77 1.20
C ARG A 18 6.46 -4.29 1.20
N THR A 19 6.79 -4.88 2.33
CA THR A 19 6.95 -6.33 2.48
C THR A 19 5.63 -7.06 2.24
N ARG A 20 4.52 -6.53 2.75
CA ARG A 20 3.16 -7.09 2.55
C ARG A 20 2.73 -7.02 1.09
N VAL A 21 2.91 -5.89 0.43
CA VAL A 21 2.62 -5.72 -1.01
C VAL A 21 3.50 -6.66 -1.83
N HIS A 22 4.79 -6.73 -1.53
CA HIS A 22 5.72 -7.64 -2.20
C HIS A 22 5.28 -9.09 -2.06
N TYR A 23 4.93 -9.53 -0.84
CA TYR A 23 4.49 -10.90 -0.58
C TYR A 23 3.16 -11.22 -1.28
N ALA A 24 2.20 -10.30 -1.25
CA ALA A 24 0.92 -10.45 -1.93
C ALA A 24 1.09 -10.55 -3.45
N LEU A 25 1.92 -9.70 -4.05
CA LEU A 25 2.25 -9.76 -5.47
C LEU A 25 3.02 -11.04 -5.83
N GLN A 26 3.93 -11.50 -4.97
CA GLN A 26 4.66 -12.76 -5.20
C GLN A 26 3.78 -14.01 -5.13
N ARG A 27 2.68 -13.96 -4.38
CA ARG A 27 1.69 -15.05 -4.34
C ARG A 27 1.01 -15.26 -5.69
N HIS A 28 0.94 -14.21 -6.52
CA HIS A 28 0.36 -14.29 -7.86
C HIS A 28 1.44 -14.58 -8.92
N PRO A 29 1.31 -15.66 -9.71
CA PRO A 29 2.31 -16.03 -10.71
C PRO A 29 2.49 -14.95 -11.80
N LEU A 30 1.45 -14.15 -12.05
CA LEU A 30 1.46 -13.05 -13.02
C LEU A 30 2.15 -11.78 -12.50
N CYS A 31 2.13 -11.56 -11.19
CA CYS A 31 2.68 -10.36 -10.55
C CYS A 31 4.13 -10.55 -10.05
N ARG A 32 4.75 -11.72 -10.28
CA ARG A 32 6.07 -12.08 -9.75
C ARG A 32 7.22 -11.15 -10.15
N ASN A 33 7.13 -10.51 -11.31
CA ASN A 33 8.14 -9.57 -11.83
C ASN A 33 7.66 -8.10 -11.79
N VAL A 34 6.66 -7.78 -10.97
CA VAL A 34 6.17 -6.41 -10.81
C VAL A 34 7.21 -5.55 -10.11
N GLN A 35 7.53 -4.40 -10.70
CA GLN A 35 8.27 -3.33 -10.03
C GLN A 35 7.27 -2.28 -9.56
N PHE A 36 7.28 -2.04 -8.26
CA PHE A 36 6.47 -1.03 -7.61
C PHE A 36 7.36 -0.20 -6.67
N GLU A 37 6.97 1.04 -6.46
CA GLU A 37 7.62 1.97 -5.55
C GLU A 37 6.58 2.54 -4.60
N ILE A 38 6.93 2.67 -3.32
CA ILE A 38 6.07 3.27 -2.32
C ILE A 38 6.60 4.65 -2.00
N VAL A 39 5.78 5.67 -2.24
CA VAL A 39 6.10 7.06 -1.99
C VAL A 39 5.26 7.53 -0.82
N SER A 40 5.90 7.84 0.31
CA SER A 40 5.24 8.59 1.38
C SER A 40 5.07 10.03 0.92
N THR A 41 3.84 10.51 0.86
CA THR A 41 3.58 11.93 0.59
C THR A 41 3.75 12.71 1.89
N PRO A 42 4.70 13.68 1.97
CA PRO A 42 4.99 14.40 3.21
C PRO A 42 3.93 15.47 3.58
N ARG A 43 2.72 15.43 2.99
CA ARG A 43 1.81 16.57 2.98
C ARG A 43 0.55 16.36 3.84
N THR A 44 0.66 15.99 5.11
CA THR A 44 -0.39 16.36 6.09
C THR A 44 0.05 16.18 7.54
N ARG A 45 -0.30 17.19 8.36
CA ARG A 45 -0.04 17.31 9.80
C ARG A 45 -0.94 16.39 10.67
N ARG A 46 -1.75 15.51 10.07
CA ARG A 46 -2.75 14.67 10.75
C ARG A 46 -2.81 13.20 10.29
N GLY A 47 -1.90 12.75 9.44
CA GLY A 47 -1.89 11.35 8.98
C GLY A 47 -1.04 11.17 7.74
N GLY A 48 -0.06 10.29 7.81
CA GLY A 48 0.84 9.99 6.69
C GLY A 48 0.07 9.35 5.56
N ASN A 49 -0.11 10.07 4.45
CA ASN A 49 -0.67 9.50 3.24
C ASN A 49 0.48 8.92 2.42
N TRP A 50 0.35 7.66 2.03
CA TRP A 50 1.33 6.95 1.23
C TRP A 50 0.69 6.50 -0.08
N THR A 51 1.48 6.42 -1.14
CA THR A 51 0.99 6.07 -2.48
C THR A 51 1.90 5.03 -3.08
N ILE A 52 1.31 4.04 -3.76
CA ILE A 52 2.06 3.01 -4.50
C ILE A 52 2.06 3.39 -5.97
N SER A 53 3.25 3.49 -6.56
CA SER A 53 3.47 3.69 -7.98
C SER A 53 3.95 2.39 -8.60
N ILE A 54 3.13 1.78 -9.46
CA ILE A 54 3.52 0.57 -10.19
C ILE A 54 4.31 0.99 -11.43
N GLN A 55 5.62 0.73 -11.44
CA GLN A 55 6.52 1.16 -12.52
C GLN A 55 6.55 0.17 -13.69
N ARG A 56 6.57 -1.13 -13.40
CA ARG A 56 6.62 -2.18 -14.42
C ARG A 56 5.70 -3.33 -14.01
N VAL A 57 4.63 -3.50 -14.75
CA VAL A 57 3.67 -4.59 -14.58
C VAL A 57 3.22 -5.08 -15.95
N ALA A 58 3.03 -6.38 -16.09
CA ALA A 58 2.45 -6.94 -17.31
C ALA A 58 0.98 -6.49 -17.41
N PRO A 59 0.45 -6.14 -18.60
CA PRO A 59 -0.90 -5.58 -18.73
C PRO A 59 -2.00 -6.52 -18.23
N ASN A 60 -1.77 -7.84 -18.30
CA ASN A 60 -2.63 -8.86 -17.72
C ASN A 60 -2.57 -8.93 -16.18
N ALA A 61 -1.50 -8.40 -15.57
CA ALA A 61 -1.26 -8.35 -14.13
C ALA A 61 -1.55 -6.97 -13.51
N LEU A 62 -1.81 -5.94 -14.34
CA LEU A 62 -2.05 -4.57 -13.87
C LEU A 62 -3.31 -4.49 -13.00
N TRP A 63 -4.39 -5.14 -13.44
CA TRP A 63 -5.63 -5.20 -12.69
C TRP A 63 -5.44 -5.90 -11.34
N GLU A 64 -4.88 -7.11 -11.36
CA GLU A 64 -4.57 -7.89 -10.15
C GLU A 64 -3.69 -7.11 -9.17
N ALA A 65 -2.63 -6.48 -9.67
CA ALA A 65 -1.75 -5.68 -8.84
C ALA A 65 -2.48 -4.48 -8.22
N SER A 66 -3.39 -3.85 -8.96
CA SER A 66 -4.17 -2.72 -8.46
C SER A 66 -5.16 -3.14 -7.37
N GLU A 67 -5.84 -4.28 -7.55
CA GLU A 67 -6.75 -4.87 -6.54
C GLU A 67 -6.01 -5.21 -5.25
N ILE A 68 -4.85 -5.87 -5.35
CA ILE A 68 -4.00 -6.22 -4.20
C ILE A 68 -3.56 -4.96 -3.45
N VAL A 69 -3.16 -3.94 -4.19
CA VAL A 69 -2.73 -2.67 -3.60
C VAL A 69 -3.89 -1.97 -2.89
N ALA A 70 -5.09 -1.98 -3.49
CA ALA A 70 -6.28 -1.39 -2.89
C ALA A 70 -6.68 -2.10 -1.60
N ASP A 71 -6.63 -3.44 -1.56
CA ASP A 71 -6.87 -4.25 -0.36
C ASP A 71 -5.90 -3.87 0.77
N ILE A 72 -4.62 -3.69 0.45
CA ILE A 72 -3.61 -3.31 1.44
C ILE A 72 -3.79 -1.85 1.91
N GLN A 73 -4.12 -0.91 1.02
CA GLN A 73 -4.41 0.47 1.43
C GLN A 73 -5.71 0.59 2.25
N ASP A 74 -6.65 -0.33 2.04
CA ASP A 74 -7.84 -0.40 2.87
C ASP A 74 -7.55 -1.00 4.24
N ALA A 75 -6.77 -2.08 4.31
CA ALA A 75 -6.44 -2.77 5.55
C ALA A 75 -5.38 -2.06 6.42
N TYR A 76 -4.46 -1.31 5.81
CA TYR A 76 -3.30 -0.73 6.50
C TYR A 76 -3.24 0.78 6.35
N GLU A 77 -2.90 1.45 7.45
CA GLU A 77 -2.56 2.86 7.46
C GLU A 77 -1.06 3.04 7.70
N LEU A 78 -0.45 4.05 7.08
CA LEU A 78 0.94 4.36 7.36
C LEU A 78 1.04 4.97 8.75
N ALA A 79 1.65 4.21 9.66
CA ALA A 79 2.06 4.72 10.96
C ALA A 79 3.15 5.77 10.75
N VAL A 80 2.77 7.06 10.81
CA VAL A 80 3.75 8.13 10.93
C VAL A 80 4.40 7.96 12.30
N ALA A 81 5.66 7.50 12.31
CA ALA A 81 6.50 7.64 13.48
C ALA A 81 6.66 9.15 13.73
N ALA A 82 6.08 9.60 14.84
CA ALA A 82 6.02 10.99 15.29
C ALA A 82 7.42 11.56 15.57
#